data_AF-A0A1H3K4X9-F1
#
_entry.id   AF-A0A1H3K4X9-F1
#
_cell.length_a   1.000
_cell.length_b   1.000
_cell.length_c   1.000
_cell.angle_alpha   90.00
_cell.angle_beta   90.00
_cell.angle_gamma   90.00
#
_symmetry.space_group_name_H-M   'P 1'
#
loop_
_entity.id
_entity.type
_entity.pdbx_description
1 polymer ?
#
loop_
_entity_poly.entity_id
_entity_poly.type
_entity_poly.pdbx_seq_one_letter_code
_entity_poly.pdbx_strand_id
1 'polypeptide(L)'
;MFILSTRNQMGIGLALVLLMMITRGHHFASLHSLPGASWAVFFLAGVYLRSAWPLLGFLALSWGLDFAAYTWGGTSGFCLTPAYVFLLPAYTSLWLAGRWYANQHRFTWRTLMPLSLSMIAGLTLCELFSSGGFYFFSGRFEDTTWVEFGERLITFFPMYIESFLFYAGIAIITHAAFALIRQQFNPHNTTTG
;
A
#
# COMPACT_ATOMS: atom_id res chain seq x y z
N MET A 1 4.98 -19.71 0.42
CA MET A 1 5.14 -18.53 -0.46
C MET A 1 4.28 -18.75 -1.69
N PHE A 2 3.28 -17.89 -1.89
CA PHE A 2 2.51 -17.85 -3.14
C PHE A 2 3.42 -17.33 -4.27
N ILE A 3 3.70 -18.15 -5.29
CA ILE A 3 4.62 -17.79 -6.39
C ILE A 3 3.85 -17.67 -7.69
N LEU A 4 3.72 -16.44 -8.18
CA LEU A 4 3.19 -16.15 -9.52
C LEU A 4 4.29 -16.27 -10.58
N SER A 5 3.91 -16.58 -11.82
CA SER A 5 4.81 -16.51 -12.96
C SER A 5 5.36 -15.09 -13.15
N THR A 6 6.55 -14.96 -13.72
CA THR A 6 7.19 -13.65 -13.98
C THR A 6 6.29 -12.72 -14.79
N ARG A 7 5.59 -13.25 -15.80
CA ARG A 7 4.64 -12.49 -16.63
C ARG A 7 3.50 -11.89 -15.80
N ASN A 8 2.94 -12.66 -14.85
CA ASN A 8 1.89 -12.16 -13.97
C ASN A 8 2.44 -11.10 -13.00
N GLN A 9 3.65 -11.30 -12.46
CA GLN A 9 4.29 -10.31 -11.60
C GLN A 9 4.55 -8.99 -12.34
N MET A 10 5.00 -9.04 -13.60
CA MET A 10 5.19 -7.84 -14.42
C MET A 10 3.86 -7.12 -14.69
N GLY A 11 2.81 -7.87 -15.04
CA GLY A 11 1.47 -7.29 -15.24
C GLY A 11 0.92 -6.61 -14.00
N ILE A 12 1.06 -7.26 -12.83
CA ILE A 12 0.64 -6.68 -11.53
C ILE A 12 1.50 -5.46 -11.20
N GLY A 13 2.82 -5.54 -11.36
CA GLY A 13 3.72 -4.42 -11.10
C GLY A 13 3.38 -3.19 -11.93
N LEU A 14 3.11 -3.37 -13.23
CA LEU A 14 2.69 -2.28 -14.12
C LEU A 14 1.33 -1.71 -13.70
N ALA A 15 0.35 -2.58 -13.38
CA ALA A 15 -0.96 -2.14 -12.91
C ALA A 15 -0.86 -1.31 -11.61
N LEU A 16 0.01 -1.72 -10.67
CA LEU A 16 0.26 -1.00 -9.43
C LEU A 16 0.94 0.35 -9.66
N VAL A 17 1.89 0.44 -10.61
CA VAL A 17 2.51 1.72 -11.01
C VAL A 17 1.46 2.67 -11.57
N LEU A 18 0.64 2.21 -12.51
CA LEU A 18 -0.43 3.02 -13.10
C LEU A 18 -1.45 3.46 -12.04
N LEU A 19 -1.86 2.57 -11.14
CA LEU A 19 -2.77 2.88 -10.05
C LEU A 19 -2.20 3.97 -9.14
N MET A 20 -0.91 3.90 -8.80
CA MET A 20 -0.24 4.91 -8.00
C MET A 20 -0.14 6.25 -8.73
N MET A 21 0.19 6.26 -10.02
CA MET A 21 0.24 7.48 -10.82
C MET A 21 -1.12 8.16 -10.96
N ILE A 22 -2.20 7.39 -11.13
CA ILE A 22 -3.56 7.94 -11.26
C ILE A 22 -4.06 8.54 -9.94
N THR A 23 -3.80 7.86 -8.82
CA THR A 23 -4.39 8.24 -7.51
C THR A 23 -3.51 9.18 -6.69
N ARG A 24 -2.21 9.28 -7.01
CA ARG A 24 -1.26 10.20 -6.35
C ARG A 24 -0.85 11.36 -7.27
N GLY A 25 -0.98 11.20 -8.59
CA GLY A 25 -0.61 12.24 -9.55
C GLY A 25 -1.60 13.40 -9.54
N HIS A 26 -1.11 14.61 -9.32
CA HIS A 26 -1.94 15.81 -9.21
C HIS A 26 -2.68 16.20 -10.48
N HIS A 27 -2.16 15.87 -11.67
CA HIS A 27 -2.88 16.06 -12.93
C HIS A 27 -4.20 15.27 -12.98
N PHE A 28 -4.24 14.10 -12.33
CA PHE A 28 -5.40 13.22 -12.27
C PHE A 28 -6.22 13.38 -10.99
N ALA A 29 -5.71 14.08 -9.97
CA ALA A 29 -6.48 14.42 -8.76
C ALA A 29 -7.70 15.33 -9.06
N SER A 30 -7.68 16.05 -10.19
CA SER A 30 -8.86 16.78 -10.71
C SER A 30 -9.90 15.86 -11.37
N LEU A 31 -9.48 14.66 -11.79
CA LEU A 31 -10.34 13.62 -12.35
C LEU A 31 -10.82 12.72 -11.21
N HIS A 32 -11.77 13.24 -10.44
CA HIS A 32 -12.61 12.52 -9.47
C HIS A 32 -11.94 12.14 -8.14
N SER A 33 -12.74 12.23 -7.10
CA SER A 33 -12.56 12.00 -5.65
C SER A 33 -12.06 10.59 -5.26
N LEU A 34 -11.14 10.00 -6.03
CA LEU A 34 -10.56 8.70 -5.74
C LEU A 34 -9.61 8.81 -4.55
N PRO A 35 -9.74 7.93 -3.55
CA PRO A 35 -8.83 7.93 -2.42
C PRO A 35 -7.44 7.46 -2.86
N GLY A 36 -6.38 7.93 -2.21
CA GLY A 36 -5.01 7.61 -2.59
C GLY A 36 -4.68 6.13 -2.37
N ALA A 37 -4.20 5.43 -3.41
CA ALA A 37 -3.94 3.98 -3.37
C ALA A 37 -2.57 3.58 -2.81
N SER A 38 -1.72 4.54 -2.45
CA SER A 38 -0.28 4.31 -2.18
C SER A 38 -0.05 3.22 -1.13
N TRP A 39 -0.79 3.23 -0.03
CA TRP A 39 -0.61 2.24 1.03
C TRP A 39 -0.95 0.82 0.58
N ALA A 40 -2.05 0.67 -0.16
CA ALA A 40 -2.43 -0.61 -0.74
C ALA A 40 -1.39 -1.06 -1.78
N VAL A 41 -0.86 -0.15 -2.60
CA VAL A 41 0.18 -0.45 -3.59
C VAL A 41 1.42 -1.06 -2.93
N PHE A 42 1.95 -0.46 -1.86
CA PHE A 42 3.12 -1.01 -1.16
C PHE A 42 2.85 -2.38 -0.54
N PHE A 43 1.68 -2.55 0.08
CA PHE A 43 1.28 -3.85 0.64
C PHE A 43 1.15 -4.92 -0.46
N LEU A 44 0.42 -4.64 -1.54
CA LEU A 44 0.20 -5.57 -2.66
C LEU A 44 1.48 -5.86 -3.43
N ALA A 45 2.40 -4.90 -3.55
CA ALA A 45 3.73 -5.12 -4.09
C ALA A 45 4.50 -6.13 -3.21
N GLY A 46 4.37 -6.03 -1.89
CA GLY A 46 4.89 -7.01 -0.94
C GLY A 46 4.25 -8.40 -1.12
N VAL A 47 2.93 -8.46 -1.35
CA VAL A 47 2.23 -9.74 -1.55
C VAL A 47 2.63 -10.43 -2.86
N TYR A 48 2.69 -9.68 -3.96
CA TYR A 48 2.75 -10.27 -5.31
C TYR A 48 4.12 -10.24 -5.97
N LEU A 49 4.99 -9.29 -5.64
CA LEU A 49 6.26 -9.11 -6.34
C LEU A 49 7.39 -9.77 -5.55
N ARG A 50 8.08 -10.73 -6.17
CA ARG A 50 9.10 -11.55 -5.52
C ARG A 50 10.40 -10.78 -5.25
N SER A 51 10.77 -9.87 -6.14
CA SER A 51 11.96 -9.04 -5.98
C SER A 51 11.74 -7.94 -4.94
N ALA A 52 12.80 -7.50 -4.27
CA ALA A 52 12.77 -6.30 -3.41
C ALA A 52 12.95 -5.00 -4.22
N TRP A 53 13.46 -5.08 -5.45
CA TRP A 53 13.65 -3.92 -6.33
C TRP A 53 12.40 -3.06 -6.56
N PRO A 54 11.18 -3.64 -6.70
CA PRO A 54 9.96 -2.85 -6.80
C PRO A 54 9.70 -1.95 -5.59
N LEU A 55 10.14 -2.31 -4.38
CA LEU A 55 10.02 -1.42 -3.21
C LEU A 55 10.77 -0.11 -3.47
N LEU A 56 12.02 -0.19 -3.92
CA LEU A 56 12.81 0.99 -4.27
C LEU A 56 12.18 1.76 -5.42
N GLY A 57 11.65 1.06 -6.43
CA GLY A 57 10.94 1.66 -7.55
C GLY A 57 9.69 2.44 -7.11
N PHE A 58 8.86 1.87 -6.24
CA PHE A 58 7.66 2.55 -5.72
C PHE A 58 8.01 3.71 -4.79
N LEU A 59 9.06 3.60 -3.97
CA LEU A 59 9.56 4.71 -3.15
C LEU A 59 10.02 5.88 -4.02
N ALA A 60 10.84 5.59 -5.04
CA ALA A 60 11.28 6.59 -6.01
C ALA A 60 10.09 7.20 -6.77
N LEU A 61 9.10 6.37 -7.14
CA LEU A 61 7.88 6.83 -7.80
C LEU A 61 7.05 7.75 -6.89
N SER A 62 6.82 7.41 -5.62
CA SER A 62 6.13 8.31 -4.68
C SER A 62 6.81 9.66 -4.58
N TRP A 63 8.13 9.65 -4.42
CA TRP A 63 8.87 10.89 -4.24
C TRP A 63 8.88 11.71 -5.53
N GLY A 64 9.07 11.07 -6.68
CA GLY A 64 9.02 11.72 -7.98
C GLY A 64 7.65 12.34 -8.27
N LEU A 65 6.56 11.65 -7.95
CA LEU A 65 5.20 12.18 -8.12
C LEU A 65 4.93 13.38 -7.21
N ASP A 66 5.32 13.31 -5.94
CA ASP A 66 5.12 14.41 -4.98
C ASP A 66 5.99 15.62 -5.30
N PHE A 67 7.24 15.39 -5.74
CA PHE A 67 8.12 16.47 -6.17
C PHE A 67 7.63 17.12 -7.46
N ALA A 68 7.21 16.32 -8.45
CA ALA A 68 6.60 16.82 -9.68
C ALA A 68 5.34 17.64 -9.43
N ALA A 69 4.52 17.21 -8.47
CA ALA A 69 3.34 17.94 -8.05
C ALA A 69 3.66 19.28 -7.39
N TYR A 70 4.74 19.34 -6.62
CA TYR A 70 5.21 20.58 -6.01
C TYR A 70 5.81 21.54 -7.03
N THR A 71 6.68 21.05 -7.92
CA THR A 71 7.43 21.89 -8.86
C THR A 71 6.62 22.30 -10.09
N TRP A 72 5.83 21.38 -10.66
CA TRP A 72 5.07 21.60 -11.89
C TRP A 72 3.56 21.64 -11.67
N GLY A 73 3.06 20.97 -10.62
CA GLY A 73 1.63 20.89 -10.30
C GLY A 73 1.08 22.04 -9.44
N GLY A 74 1.94 22.96 -8.96
CA GLY A 74 1.53 24.12 -8.16
C GLY A 74 1.02 23.79 -6.76
N THR A 75 1.30 22.59 -6.25
CA THR A 75 0.85 22.15 -4.93
C THR A 75 1.71 22.75 -3.82
N SER A 76 1.14 22.88 -2.62
CA SER A 76 1.91 23.42 -1.50
C SER A 76 3.02 22.46 -1.07
N GLY A 77 4.22 23.00 -0.82
CA GLY A 77 5.32 22.25 -0.20
C GLY A 77 5.11 21.95 1.28
N PHE A 78 3.86 21.99 1.78
CA PHE A 78 3.56 21.86 3.20
C PHE A 78 4.07 20.53 3.77
N CYS A 79 3.83 19.44 3.03
CA CYS A 79 4.23 18.09 3.39
C CYS A 79 5.71 17.78 3.08
N LEU A 80 6.36 18.59 2.23
CA LEU A 80 7.77 18.44 1.89
C LEU A 80 8.65 19.07 2.97
N THR A 81 8.93 18.28 4.00
CA THR A 81 9.75 18.63 5.16
C THR A 81 10.83 17.57 5.38
N PRO A 82 11.82 17.77 6.27
CA PRO A 82 12.77 16.72 6.62
C PRO A 82 12.09 15.42 7.09
N ALA A 83 10.90 15.51 7.69
CA ALA A 83 10.10 14.35 8.09
C ALA A 83 9.62 13.47 6.92
N TYR A 84 9.71 13.93 5.68
CA TYR A 84 9.36 13.13 4.50
C TYR A 84 10.19 11.83 4.41
N VAL A 85 11.38 11.80 5.01
CA VAL A 85 12.22 10.59 5.12
C VAL A 85 11.51 9.44 5.86
N PHE A 86 10.58 9.74 6.77
CA PHE A 86 9.81 8.73 7.50
C PHE A 86 8.83 7.96 6.61
N LEU A 87 8.57 8.41 5.38
CA LEU A 87 7.84 7.59 4.41
C LEU A 87 8.61 6.32 4.02
N LEU A 88 9.94 6.32 4.12
CA LEU A 88 10.75 5.12 3.87
C LEU A 88 10.38 3.97 4.82
N PRO A 89 10.49 4.11 6.16
CA PRO A 89 10.05 3.05 7.08
C PRO A 89 8.54 2.82 7.04
N ALA A 90 7.72 3.85 6.81
CA ALA A 90 6.27 3.70 6.71
C ALA A 90 5.87 2.75 5.56
N TYR A 91 6.30 3.04 4.33
CA TYR A 91 5.96 2.22 3.17
C TYR A 91 6.69 0.88 3.15
N THR A 92 7.90 0.81 3.70
CA THR A 92 8.61 -0.46 3.89
C THR A 92 7.85 -1.38 4.86
N SER A 93 7.21 -0.84 5.90
CA SER A 93 6.42 -1.65 6.84
C SER A 93 5.22 -2.33 6.16
N LEU A 94 4.51 -1.61 5.28
CA LEU A 94 3.42 -2.17 4.48
C LEU A 94 3.92 -3.27 3.54
N TRP A 95 5.05 -3.02 2.87
CA TRP A 95 5.66 -4.01 1.99
C TRP A 95 6.06 -5.27 2.76
N LEU A 96 6.73 -5.12 3.91
CA LEU A 96 7.11 -6.24 4.77
C LEU A 96 5.89 -7.01 5.29
N ALA A 97 4.81 -6.32 5.66
CA ALA A 97 3.56 -6.94 6.06
C ALA A 97 2.96 -7.80 4.92
N GLY A 98 2.92 -7.26 3.71
CA GLY A 98 2.47 -8.00 2.52
C GLY A 98 3.36 -9.21 2.22
N ARG A 99 4.67 -9.06 2.35
CA ARG A 99 5.65 -10.15 2.19
C ARG A 99 5.45 -11.26 3.21
N TRP A 100 5.24 -10.88 4.46
CA TRP A 100 4.96 -11.82 5.54
C TRP A 100 3.66 -12.58 5.25
N TYR A 101 2.60 -11.88 4.83
CA TYR A 101 1.34 -12.52 4.43
C TYR A 101 1.53 -13.51 3.28
N ALA A 102 2.28 -13.15 2.23
CA ALA A 102 2.53 -14.05 1.09
C ALA A 102 3.23 -15.37 1.49
N ASN A 103 3.98 -15.36 2.60
CA ASN A 103 4.60 -16.55 3.17
C ASN A 103 3.62 -17.39 3.98
N GLN A 104 2.66 -16.77 4.66
CA GLN A 104 1.60 -17.43 5.44
C GLN A 104 0.40 -17.87 4.60
N HIS A 105 0.26 -17.35 3.37
CA HIS A 105 -0.88 -17.58 2.51
C HIS A 105 -1.13 -19.08 2.25
N ARG A 106 -2.38 -19.49 2.45
CA ARG A 106 -2.90 -20.82 2.08
C ARG A 106 -4.26 -20.62 1.41
N PHE A 107 -4.59 -21.42 0.40
CA PHE A 107 -5.88 -21.31 -0.27
C PHE A 107 -7.01 -21.97 0.55
N THR A 108 -7.22 -21.48 1.77
CA THR A 108 -8.25 -21.92 2.71
C THR A 108 -8.76 -20.72 3.51
N TRP A 109 -9.96 -20.81 4.09
CA TRP A 109 -10.55 -19.76 4.94
C TRP A 109 -9.64 -19.29 6.07
N ARG A 110 -8.74 -20.16 6.55
CA ARG A 110 -7.77 -19.81 7.60
C ARG A 110 -6.77 -18.73 7.16
N THR A 111 -6.64 -18.43 5.87
CA THR A 111 -5.77 -17.35 5.39
C THR A 111 -6.26 -15.96 5.74
N LEU A 112 -7.54 -15.80 6.14
CA LEU A 112 -8.07 -14.51 6.55
C LEU A 112 -7.42 -14.01 7.84
N MET A 113 -7.09 -14.90 8.78
CA MET A 113 -6.40 -14.52 10.02
C MET A 113 -5.01 -13.89 9.78
N PRO A 114 -4.06 -14.54 9.07
CA PRO A 114 -2.79 -13.90 8.76
C PRO A 114 -2.95 -12.70 7.83
N LEU A 115 -3.98 -12.66 6.96
CA LEU A 115 -4.25 -11.47 6.16
C LEU A 115 -4.57 -10.27 7.05
N SER A 116 -5.57 -10.41 7.92
CA SER A 116 -5.99 -9.35 8.84
C SER A 116 -4.86 -8.91 9.77
N LEU A 117 -4.11 -9.86 10.34
CA LEU A 117 -2.94 -9.54 11.19
C LEU A 117 -1.88 -8.74 10.43
N SER A 118 -1.57 -9.14 9.18
CA SER A 118 -0.61 -8.41 8.36
C SER A 118 -1.08 -6.99 8.04
N MET A 119 -2.35 -6.81 7.70
CA MET A 119 -2.92 -5.51 7.40
C MET A 119 -2.90 -4.61 8.64
N ILE A 120 -3.34 -5.10 9.80
CA ILE A 120 -3.34 -4.32 11.05
C ILE A 120 -1.93 -3.87 11.43
N ALA A 121 -0.95 -4.78 11.37
CA ALA A 121 0.44 -4.47 11.71
C ALA A 121 1.04 -3.46 10.72
N GLY A 122 0.84 -3.67 9.41
CA GLY A 122 1.36 -2.79 8.36
C GLY A 122 0.73 -1.39 8.41
N LEU A 123 -0.59 -1.31 8.58
CA LEU A 123 -1.32 -0.03 8.68
C LEU A 123 -0.90 0.76 9.91
N THR A 124 -0.83 0.10 11.08
CA THR A 124 -0.42 0.75 12.33
C THR A 124 1.00 1.29 12.24
N LEU A 125 1.96 0.49 11.77
CA LEU A 125 3.34 0.94 11.63
C LEU A 125 3.48 2.04 10.58
N CYS A 126 2.75 1.94 9.47
CA CYS A 126 2.76 2.97 8.44
C CYS A 126 2.22 4.30 8.96
N GLU A 127 1.10 4.29 9.69
CA GLU A 127 0.54 5.51 10.29
C GLU A 127 1.49 6.12 11.32
N LEU A 128 2.05 5.30 12.22
CA LEU A 128 2.98 5.78 13.24
C LEU A 128 4.23 6.42 12.62
N PHE A 129 4.83 5.81 11.60
CA PHE A 129 5.98 6.40 10.93
C PHE A 129 5.60 7.62 10.08
N SER A 130 4.53 7.56 9.30
CA SER A 130 4.17 8.66 8.40
C SER A 130 3.58 9.86 9.16
N SER A 131 2.46 9.65 9.85
CA SER A 131 1.75 10.69 10.61
C SER A 131 2.54 11.12 11.84
N GLY A 132 3.10 10.18 12.59
CA GLY A 132 3.95 10.50 13.74
C GLY A 132 5.26 11.16 13.32
N GLY A 133 5.92 10.66 12.28
CA GLY A 133 7.12 11.28 11.70
C GLY A 133 6.85 12.74 11.30
N PHE A 134 5.76 12.97 10.58
CA PHE A 134 5.37 14.32 10.18
C PHE A 134 5.02 15.20 11.39
N TYR A 135 4.19 14.72 12.31
CA TYR A 135 3.74 15.51 13.45
C TYR A 135 4.92 15.93 14.36
N PHE A 136 5.79 14.99 14.73
CA PHE A 136 6.89 15.25 15.66
C PHE A 136 8.13 15.89 15.03
N PHE A 137 8.41 15.66 13.73
CA PHE A 137 9.69 16.03 13.11
C PHE A 137 9.59 16.97 11.90
N SER A 138 8.39 17.39 11.48
CA SER A 138 8.25 18.28 10.31
C SER A 138 8.59 19.74 10.58
N GLY A 139 8.55 20.17 11.86
CA GLY A 139 8.63 21.58 12.24
C GLY A 139 7.38 22.39 11.88
N ARG A 140 6.25 21.74 11.58
CA ARG A 140 4.96 22.38 11.26
C ARG A 140 4.07 22.63 12.48
N PHE A 141 4.39 22.03 13.61
CA PHE A 141 3.63 22.10 14.86
C PHE A 141 4.56 22.68 15.94
N GLU A 142 4.08 23.68 16.68
CA GLU A 142 4.89 24.36 17.71
C GLU A 142 5.06 23.49 18.95
N ASP A 143 3.96 22.92 19.48
CA ASP A 143 3.96 22.05 20.65
C ASP A 143 3.46 20.65 20.28
N THR A 144 4.36 19.68 20.13
CA THR A 144 3.98 18.31 19.77
C THR A 144 3.75 17.44 21.02
N THR A 145 2.49 17.20 21.39
CA THR A 145 2.14 16.31 22.51
C THR A 145 1.62 14.94 22.03
N TRP A 146 1.79 13.91 22.87
CA TRP A 146 1.24 12.58 22.61
C TRP A 146 -0.30 12.52 22.64
N VAL A 147 -0.94 13.42 23.41
CA VAL A 147 -2.40 13.51 23.50
C VAL A 147 -2.99 13.99 22.18
N GLU A 148 -2.49 15.13 21.67
CA GLU A 148 -2.94 15.66 20.38
C GLU A 148 -2.58 14.70 19.24
N PHE A 149 -1.42 14.01 19.29
CA PHE A 149 -1.13 12.97 18.32
C PHE A 149 -2.19 11.87 18.31
N GLY A 150 -2.66 11.43 19.49
CA GLY A 150 -3.76 10.47 19.63
C GLY A 150 -5.06 10.97 19.00
N GLU A 151 -5.41 12.24 19.20
CA GLU A 151 -6.61 12.85 18.58
C GLU A 151 -6.51 12.91 17.06
N ARG A 152 -5.31 13.24 16.53
CA ARG A 152 -5.04 13.24 15.09
C ARG A 152 -5.15 11.82 14.51
N LEU A 153 -4.64 10.81 15.21
CA LEU A 153 -4.80 9.41 14.80
C LEU A 153 -6.27 9.03 14.70
N ILE A 154 -7.08 9.34 15.71
CA ILE A 154 -8.52 9.02 15.71
C ILE A 154 -9.24 9.75 14.55
N THR A 155 -8.81 10.98 14.24
CA THR A 155 -9.42 11.81 13.20
C THR A 155 -9.06 11.34 11.78
N PHE A 156 -7.80 11.04 11.51
CA PHE A 156 -7.30 10.82 10.14
C PHE A 156 -7.10 9.35 9.78
N PHE A 157 -6.72 8.49 10.75
CA PHE A 157 -6.40 7.10 10.47
C PHE A 157 -7.56 6.30 9.84
N PRO A 158 -8.84 6.48 10.25
CA PRO A 158 -9.96 5.76 9.64
C PRO A 158 -10.07 5.95 8.13
N MET A 159 -9.83 7.17 7.63
CA MET A 159 -9.87 7.47 6.20
C MET A 159 -8.78 6.72 5.42
N TYR A 160 -7.58 6.59 5.99
CA TYR A 160 -6.50 5.81 5.37
C TYR A 160 -6.78 4.30 5.38
N ILE A 161 -7.38 3.79 6.47
CA ILE A 161 -7.83 2.39 6.55
C ILE A 161 -8.89 2.11 5.47
N GLU A 162 -9.87 2.99 5.32
CA GLU A 162 -10.93 2.84 4.32
C GLU A 162 -10.36 2.78 2.90
N SER A 163 -9.51 3.75 2.53
CA SER A 163 -8.82 3.76 1.24
C SER A 163 -8.05 2.46 1.00
N PHE A 164 -7.28 2.03 2.00
CA PHE A 164 -6.49 0.81 1.90
C PHE A 164 -7.37 -0.41 1.68
N LEU A 165 -8.43 -0.58 2.48
CA LEU A 165 -9.34 -1.71 2.38
C LEU A 165 -10.11 -1.73 1.06
N PHE A 166 -10.45 -0.56 0.51
CA PHE A 166 -11.08 -0.44 -0.80
C PHE A 166 -10.22 -1.08 -1.89
N TYR A 167 -8.96 -0.64 -2.04
CA TYR A 167 -8.05 -1.17 -3.06
C TYR A 167 -7.60 -2.61 -2.77
N ALA A 168 -7.35 -2.96 -1.50
CA ALA A 168 -7.01 -4.32 -1.12
C ALA A 168 -8.18 -5.29 -1.39
N GLY A 169 -9.41 -4.88 -1.11
CA GLY A 169 -10.63 -5.64 -1.41
C GLY A 169 -10.78 -5.92 -2.89
N ILE A 170 -10.60 -4.91 -3.75
CA ILE A 170 -10.59 -5.07 -5.21
C ILE A 170 -9.53 -6.09 -5.64
N ALA A 171 -8.32 -6.00 -5.09
CA ALA A 171 -7.24 -6.94 -5.40
C ALA A 171 -7.57 -8.38 -4.95
N ILE A 172 -8.19 -8.56 -3.79
CA ILE A 172 -8.63 -9.87 -3.28
C ILE A 172 -9.71 -10.47 -4.17
N ILE A 173 -10.74 -9.70 -4.53
CA ILE A 173 -11.83 -10.15 -5.41
C ILE A 173 -11.27 -10.54 -6.78
N THR A 174 -10.41 -9.69 -7.35
CA THR A 174 -9.77 -9.94 -8.66
C THR A 174 -8.94 -11.23 -8.62
N HIS A 175 -8.14 -11.40 -7.56
CA HIS A 175 -7.35 -12.62 -7.38
C HIS A 175 -8.23 -13.86 -7.27
N ALA A 176 -9.27 -13.81 -6.43
CA ALA A 176 -10.19 -14.93 -6.24
C ALA A 176 -10.88 -15.32 -7.54
N ALA A 177 -11.35 -14.34 -8.33
CA ALA A 177 -11.94 -14.58 -9.64
C ALA A 177 -10.97 -15.30 -10.58
N PHE A 178 -9.73 -14.82 -10.72
CA PHE A 178 -8.72 -15.49 -11.56
C PHE A 178 -8.35 -16.89 -11.05
N ALA A 179 -8.29 -17.10 -9.74
CA ALA A 179 -8.00 -18.40 -9.15
C ALA A 179 -9.13 -19.41 -9.44
N LEU A 180 -10.39 -19.00 -9.28
CA LEU A 180 -11.56 -19.83 -9.57
C LEU A 180 -11.66 -20.19 -11.07
N ILE A 181 -11.45 -19.20 -11.96
CA ILE A 181 -11.44 -19.43 -13.40
C ILE A 181 -10.35 -20.44 -13.78
N ARG A 182 -9.13 -20.31 -13.23
CA ARG A 182 -8.06 -21.28 -13.47
C ARG A 182 -8.38 -22.68 -12.98
N GLN A 183 -9.06 -22.82 -11.84
CA GLN A 183 -9.48 -24.13 -11.33
C GLN A 183 -10.52 -24.79 -12.25
N GLN A 184 -11.44 -24.01 -12.84
CA GLN A 184 -12.42 -24.52 -13.80
C GLN A 184 -11.77 -25.03 -15.10
N PHE A 185 -10.73 -24.35 -15.60
CA PHE A 185 -10.03 -24.75 -16.82
C PHE A 185 -8.97 -25.84 -16.59
N ASN A 186 -8.68 -26.21 -15.34
CA ASN A 186 -7.68 -27.23 -15.00
C ASN A 186 -8.21 -28.22 -13.93
N PRO A 187 -9.28 -28.99 -14.23
CA PRO A 187 -9.95 -29.85 -13.26
C PRO A 187 -9.13 -31.09 -12.82
N HIS A 188 -7.94 -31.33 -13.40
CA HIS A 188 -7.19 -32.58 -13.18
C HIS A 188 -6.42 -32.70 -11.85
N ASN A 189 -6.53 -31.75 -10.92
CA ASN A 189 -5.82 -31.80 -9.63
C ASN A 189 -6.72 -32.07 -8.40
N THR A 190 -7.99 -32.45 -8.58
CA THR A 190 -8.91 -32.77 -7.47
C THR A 190 -9.18 -34.26 -7.25
N THR A 191 -8.32 -35.14 -7.73
CA THR A 191 -8.31 -36.56 -7.34
C THR A 191 -6.88 -37.02 -7.08
N THR A 192 -6.46 -37.02 -5.81
CA THR A 192 -5.72 -38.12 -5.16
C THR A 192 -5.34 -37.76 -3.72
N GLY A 193 -5.77 -38.61 -2.79
CA GLY A 193 -5.07 -38.90 -1.52
C GLY A 193 -5.37 -38.01 -0.33
#